data_AF-A0A510IWI1-F1
#
_entry.id   AF-A0A510IWI1-F1
#
_cell.length_a   1.000
_cell.length_b   1.000
_cell.length_c   1.000
_cell.angle_alpha   90.00
_cell.angle_beta   90.00
_cell.angle_gamma   90.00
#
_symmetry.space_group_name_H-M   'P 1'
#
loop_
_entity.id
_entity.type
_entity.pdbx_description
1 polymer ?
#
loop_
_entity_poly.entity_id
_entity_poly.type
_entity_poly.pdbx_seq_one_letter_code
_entity_poly.pdbx_strand_id
1 'polypeptide(L)'
;MSYSVNETLHQLIHAYKKQLRISIQEQKIDLPVNHIRVLKGICKYPQGTARSIALRMNQDKAQITRVLNELVQSKLIKKTDNPNDRRSQFLAPTASGKKILEKVHNLETEVIAVMTLNLSEKELKAFAHIASVMIENLTEHSTSD
;
A
#
# COMPACT_ATOMS: atom_id res chain seq x y z
N MET A 1 3.42 13.22 31.36
CA MET A 1 4.32 12.60 30.36
C MET A 1 4.03 13.26 29.03
N SER A 2 5.00 13.97 28.46
CA SER A 2 4.89 14.48 27.09
C SER A 2 5.18 13.30 26.15
N TYR A 3 4.15 12.71 25.56
CA TYR A 3 4.36 11.72 24.51
C TYR A 3 4.90 12.43 23.28
N SER A 4 6.08 12.04 22.82
CA SER A 4 6.61 12.55 21.56
C SER A 4 5.68 12.13 20.43
N VAL A 5 5.24 13.09 19.60
CA VAL A 5 4.38 12.83 18.44
C VAL A 5 4.96 11.73 17.55
N ASN A 6 6.29 11.70 17.41
CA ASN A 6 6.99 10.68 16.62
C ASN A 6 6.84 9.26 17.21
N GLU A 7 6.93 9.14 18.54
CA GLU A 7 6.79 7.85 19.22
C GLU A 7 5.37 7.31 19.07
N THR A 8 4.35 8.15 19.31
CA THR A 8 2.94 7.78 19.14
C THR A 8 2.64 7.36 17.70
N LEU A 9 3.16 8.10 16.71
CA LEU A 9 3.03 7.74 15.29
C LEU A 9 3.63 6.36 15.01
N HIS A 10 4.85 6.10 15.46
CA HIS A 10 5.51 4.82 15.25
C HIS A 10 4.78 3.65 15.94
N GLN A 11 4.30 3.85 17.17
CA GLN A 11 3.51 2.85 17.90
C GLN A 11 2.20 2.53 17.17
N LEU A 12 1.47 3.55 16.70
CA LEU A 12 0.23 3.38 15.93
C LEU A 12 0.50 2.62 14.61
N ILE A 13 1.52 3.03 13.85
CA ILE A 13 1.92 2.33 12.61
C ILE A 13 2.28 0.88 12.89
N HIS A 14 2.99 0.60 13.99
CA HIS A 14 3.38 -0.76 14.36
C HIS A 14 2.15 -1.61 14.70
N ALA A 15 1.26 -1.10 15.56
CA ALA A 15 0.03 -1.78 15.94
C ALA A 15 -0.86 -2.08 14.73
N TYR A 16 -1.05 -1.10 13.85
CA TYR A 16 -1.81 -1.26 12.61
C TYR A 16 -1.19 -2.32 11.67
N LYS A 17 0.12 -2.25 11.43
CA LYS A 17 0.83 -3.25 10.61
C LYS A 17 0.76 -4.66 11.20
N LYS A 18 0.82 -4.78 12.52
CA LYS A 18 0.69 -6.06 13.22
C LYS A 18 -0.71 -6.65 13.02
N GLN A 19 -1.75 -5.87 13.23
CA GLN A 19 -3.14 -6.32 13.06
C GLN A 19 -3.43 -6.73 11.60
N LEU A 20 -2.94 -5.97 10.62
CA LEU A 20 -3.04 -6.36 9.20
C LEU A 20 -2.36 -7.70 8.92
N ARG A 21 -1.15 -7.92 9.43
CA ARG A 21 -0.43 -9.19 9.22
C ARG A 21 -1.18 -10.38 9.79
N ILE A 22 -1.72 -10.24 11.00
CA ILE A 22 -2.53 -11.29 11.65
C ILE A 22 -3.75 -11.60 10.78
N SER A 23 -4.50 -10.56 10.40
CA SER A 23 -5.72 -10.75 9.60
C SER A 23 -5.42 -11.39 8.23
N ILE A 24 -4.29 -11.03 7.59
CA ILE A 24 -3.87 -11.59 6.29
C ILE A 24 -3.59 -13.09 6.42
N GLN A 25 -2.94 -13.49 7.52
CA GLN A 25 -2.64 -14.89 7.82
C GLN A 25 -3.92 -15.69 8.10
N GLU A 26 -4.85 -15.13 8.89
CA GLU A 26 -6.15 -15.76 9.19
C GLU A 26 -6.99 -15.99 7.93
N GLN A 27 -6.99 -15.03 7.01
CA GLN A 27 -7.68 -15.14 5.72
C GLN A 27 -6.93 -16.00 4.69
N LYS A 28 -5.82 -16.64 5.09
CA LYS A 28 -4.96 -17.49 4.24
C LYS A 28 -4.53 -16.80 2.96
N ILE A 29 -4.27 -15.50 3.03
CA ILE A 29 -3.72 -14.72 1.92
C ILE A 29 -2.21 -14.92 1.96
N ASP A 30 -1.69 -15.76 1.06
CA ASP A 30 -0.26 -16.03 0.91
C ASP A 30 0.46 -14.90 0.15
N LEU A 31 0.36 -13.68 0.68
CA LEU A 31 0.97 -12.51 0.08
C LEU A 31 1.48 -11.54 1.16
N PRO A 32 2.78 -11.18 1.15
CA PRO A 32 3.30 -10.19 2.08
C PRO A 32 2.64 -8.82 1.92
N VAL A 33 2.59 -8.04 3.02
CA VAL A 33 1.98 -6.69 3.04
C VAL A 33 2.56 -5.78 1.94
N ASN A 34 3.86 -5.90 1.65
CA ASN A 34 4.51 -5.12 0.61
C ASN A 34 3.96 -5.46 -0.79
N HIS A 35 3.78 -6.75 -1.09
CA HIS A 35 3.23 -7.22 -2.35
C HIS A 35 1.78 -6.82 -2.53
N ILE A 36 0.99 -6.84 -1.45
CA ILE A 36 -0.37 -6.32 -1.44
C ILE A 36 -0.36 -4.83 -1.82
N ARG A 37 0.53 -4.03 -1.23
CA ARG A 37 0.68 -2.60 -1.55
C ARG A 37 1.05 -2.38 -3.02
N VAL A 38 1.98 -3.17 -3.57
CA VAL A 38 2.35 -3.08 -4.99
C VAL A 38 1.20 -3.49 -5.90
N LEU A 39 0.49 -4.59 -5.59
CA LEU A 39 -0.66 -5.06 -6.35
C LEU A 39 -1.79 -4.01 -6.39
N LYS A 40 -2.06 -3.35 -5.25
CA LYS A 40 -2.98 -2.21 -5.18
C LYS A 40 -2.55 -1.04 -6.06
N GLY A 41 -1.25 -0.70 -6.04
CA GLY A 41 -0.69 0.32 -6.92
C GLY A 41 -0.96 0.01 -8.39
N ILE A 42 -0.73 -1.23 -8.81
CA ILE A 42 -0.97 -1.69 -10.19
C ILE A 42 -2.46 -1.59 -10.56
N CYS A 43 -3.37 -1.93 -9.64
CA CYS A 43 -4.81 -1.78 -9.90
C CYS A 43 -5.27 -0.33 -10.00
N LYS A 44 -4.67 0.57 -9.21
CA LYS A 44 -5.03 2.00 -9.18
C LYS A 44 -4.56 2.76 -10.42
N TYR A 45 -3.48 2.29 -11.06
CA TYR A 45 -2.87 2.97 -12.20
C TYR A 45 -2.88 2.07 -13.44
N PRO A 46 -3.93 2.15 -14.27
CA PRO A 46 -3.94 1.50 -15.57
C PRO A 46 -2.71 1.93 -16.38
N GLN A 47 -2.06 0.98 -17.06
CA GLN A 47 -0.82 1.23 -17.84
C GLN A 47 0.40 1.63 -16.99
N GLY A 48 0.45 1.23 -15.72
CA GLY A 48 1.66 1.40 -14.91
C GLY A 48 2.82 0.53 -15.43
N THR A 49 3.99 1.12 -15.60
CA THR A 49 5.26 0.39 -15.83
C THR A 49 5.98 0.13 -14.51
N ALA A 50 6.90 -0.85 -14.47
CA ALA A 50 7.73 -1.11 -13.29
C ALA A 50 8.41 0.16 -12.74
N ARG A 51 8.93 1.02 -13.62
CA ARG A 51 9.54 2.30 -13.26
C ARG A 51 8.53 3.23 -12.57
N SER A 52 7.34 3.41 -13.17
CA SER A 52 6.31 4.28 -12.62
C SER A 52 5.78 3.77 -11.27
N ILE A 53 5.66 2.44 -11.09
CA ILE A 53 5.22 1.86 -9.83
C ILE A 53 6.31 2.05 -8.76
N ALA A 54 7.59 1.85 -9.07
CA ALA A 54 8.70 2.07 -8.13
C ALA A 54 8.70 3.51 -7.58
N LEU A 55 8.64 4.48 -8.50
CA LEU A 55 8.63 5.91 -8.18
C LEU A 55 7.46 6.25 -7.25
N ARG A 56 6.25 5.77 -7.57
CA ARG A 56 5.05 6.05 -6.77
C ARG A 56 5.09 5.37 -5.40
N MET A 57 5.68 4.18 -5.31
CA MET A 57 5.75 3.44 -4.06
C MET A 57 6.90 3.90 -3.15
N ASN A 58 7.76 4.80 -3.64
CA ASN A 58 9.03 5.19 -3.03
C ASN A 58 9.89 3.95 -2.69
N GLN A 59 9.98 3.02 -3.65
CA GLN A 59 10.75 1.78 -3.51
C GLN A 59 11.91 1.77 -4.50
N ASP A 60 13.03 1.20 -4.09
CA ASP A 60 14.16 1.02 -4.99
C ASP A 60 13.82 0.05 -6.14
N LYS A 61 14.58 0.16 -7.22
CA LYS A 61 14.35 -0.59 -8.46
C LYS A 61 14.52 -2.11 -8.26
N ALA A 62 15.41 -2.54 -7.37
CA ALA A 62 15.67 -3.96 -7.16
C ALA A 62 14.51 -4.62 -6.40
N GLN A 63 14.04 -3.97 -5.33
CA GLN A 63 12.90 -4.41 -4.54
C GLN A 63 11.63 -4.48 -5.35
N ILE A 64 11.29 -3.44 -6.11
CA ILE A 64 10.06 -3.46 -6.91
C ILE A 64 10.11 -4.58 -7.96
N THR A 65 11.26 -4.79 -8.60
CA THR A 65 11.40 -5.81 -9.65
C THR A 65 11.19 -7.21 -9.07
N ARG A 66 11.74 -7.46 -7.88
CA ARG A 66 11.53 -8.72 -7.17
C ARG A 66 10.05 -8.95 -6.86
N VAL A 67 9.38 -7.95 -6.26
CA VAL A 67 7.95 -8.04 -5.93
C VAL A 67 7.10 -8.26 -7.18
N LEU A 68 7.39 -7.54 -8.27
CA LEU A 68 6.67 -7.71 -9.53
C LEU A 68 6.84 -9.10 -10.13
N ASN A 69 8.04 -9.67 -10.06
CA ASN A 69 8.30 -11.02 -10.56
C ASN A 69 7.56 -12.07 -9.72
N GLU A 70 7.57 -11.94 -8.39
CA GLU A 70 6.82 -12.83 -7.50
C GLU A 70 5.30 -12.71 -7.76
N LEU A 71 4.76 -11.50 -7.98
CA LEU A 71 3.34 -11.29 -8.35
C LEU A 71 2.98 -11.89 -9.72
N VAL A 72 3.90 -11.89 -10.69
CA VAL A 72 3.71 -12.55 -11.99
C VAL A 72 3.72 -14.07 -11.81
N GLN A 73 4.67 -14.61 -11.04
CA GLN A 73 4.76 -16.05 -10.75
C GLN A 73 3.50 -16.57 -10.05
N SER A 74 2.95 -15.79 -9.11
CA SER A 74 1.67 -16.08 -8.46
C SER A 74 0.44 -15.80 -9.33
N LYS A 75 0.62 -15.44 -10.61
CA LYS A 75 -0.45 -15.15 -11.59
C LYS A 75 -1.41 -14.03 -11.16
N LEU A 76 -0.96 -13.12 -10.30
CA LEU A 76 -1.76 -12.00 -9.79
C LEU A 76 -1.70 -10.78 -10.70
N ILE A 77 -0.60 -10.63 -11.43
CA ILE A 77 -0.44 -9.60 -12.45
C ILE A 77 0.04 -10.22 -13.76
N LYS A 78 -0.17 -9.49 -14.85
CA LYS A 78 0.36 -9.79 -16.18
C LYS A 78 1.15 -8.61 -16.72
N LYS A 79 2.15 -8.92 -17.52
CA LYS A 79 2.94 -7.97 -18.29
C LYS A 79 2.43 -7.95 -19.73
N THR A 80 2.26 -6.77 -20.29
CA THR A 80 1.96 -6.57 -21.72
C THR A 80 2.96 -5.58 -22.30
N ASP A 81 3.43 -5.82 -23.51
CA ASP A 81 4.42 -4.96 -24.14
C ASP A 81 3.89 -3.54 -24.30
N ASN A 82 4.78 -2.56 -24.08
CA ASN A 82 4.44 -1.17 -24.33
C ASN A 82 4.71 -0.85 -25.82
N PRO A 83 3.69 -0.58 -26.64
CA PRO A 83 3.87 -0.28 -28.06
C PRO A 83 4.68 1.01 -28.30
N ASN A 84 4.71 1.90 -27.31
CA ASN A 84 5.43 3.18 -27.40
C ASN A 84 6.89 3.10 -26.95
N ASP A 85 7.28 2.03 -26.24
CA ASP A 85 8.64 1.83 -25.75
C ASP A 85 8.92 0.35 -25.53
N ARG A 86 9.66 -0.27 -26.45
CA ARG A 86 10.04 -1.69 -26.40
C ARG A 86 10.88 -2.07 -25.18
N ARG A 87 11.43 -1.10 -24.45
CA ARG A 87 12.21 -1.33 -23.23
C ARG A 87 11.34 -1.35 -21.97
N SER A 88 10.04 -1.07 -22.08
CA SER A 88 9.10 -1.11 -20.97
C SER A 88 7.90 -2.01 -21.23
N GLN A 89 7.29 -2.46 -20.15
CA GLN A 89 6.10 -3.29 -20.16
C GLN A 89 5.07 -2.68 -19.21
N PHE A 90 3.81 -2.71 -19.64
CA PHE A 90 2.69 -2.37 -18.79
C PHE A 90 2.34 -3.52 -17.87
N LEU A 91 1.94 -3.17 -16.66
CA LEU A 91 1.51 -4.08 -15.61
C LEU A 91 0.00 -3.92 -15.47
N ALA A 92 -0.70 -5.05 -15.50
CA ALA A 92 -2.13 -5.09 -15.26
C ALA A 92 -2.47 -6.21 -14.28
N PRO A 93 -3.46 -6.03 -13.39
CA PRO A 93 -3.91 -7.11 -12.53
C PRO A 93 -4.64 -8.18 -13.36
N THR A 94 -4.50 -9.45 -12.95
CA THR A 94 -5.35 -10.53 -13.46
C THR A 94 -6.68 -10.55 -12.72
N ALA A 95 -7.63 -11.38 -13.17
CA ALA A 95 -8.85 -11.62 -12.42
C ALA A 95 -8.57 -12.19 -11.01
N SER A 96 -7.54 -13.04 -10.88
CA SER A 96 -7.08 -13.56 -9.57
C SER A 96 -6.51 -12.44 -8.70
N GLY A 97 -5.68 -11.56 -9.26
CA GLY A 97 -5.16 -10.40 -8.55
C GLY A 97 -6.26 -9.48 -8.01
N LYS A 98 -7.30 -9.22 -8.82
CA LYS A 98 -8.46 -8.43 -8.38
C LYS A 98 -9.21 -9.10 -7.23
N LYS A 99 -9.49 -10.41 -7.34
CA LYS A 99 -10.15 -11.18 -6.26
C LYS A 99 -9.37 -11.16 -4.95
N ILE A 100 -8.03 -11.25 -5.00
CA ILE A 100 -7.21 -11.12 -3.79
C ILE A 100 -7.36 -9.73 -3.19
N LEU A 101 -7.37 -8.68 -4.00
CA LEU A 101 -7.55 -7.33 -3.48
C LEU A 101 -8.93 -7.08 -2.88
N GLU A 102 -9.99 -7.69 -3.41
CA GLU A 102 -11.32 -7.64 -2.80
C GLU A 102 -11.29 -8.24 -1.39
N LYS A 103 -10.63 -9.40 -1.22
CA LYS A 103 -10.45 -10.00 0.11
C LYS A 103 -9.63 -9.11 1.05
N VAL A 104 -8.54 -8.54 0.55
CA VAL A 104 -7.71 -7.60 1.31
C VAL A 104 -8.51 -6.37 1.71
N HIS A 105 -9.38 -5.85 0.84
CA HIS A 105 -10.17 -4.67 1.13
C HIS A 105 -11.19 -4.90 2.26
N ASN A 106 -11.85 -6.05 2.27
CA ASN A 106 -12.76 -6.43 3.35
C ASN A 106 -12.02 -6.54 4.68
N LEU A 107 -10.85 -7.20 4.66
CA LEU A 107 -9.98 -7.32 5.82
C LEU A 107 -9.50 -5.97 6.34
N GLU A 108 -9.08 -5.06 5.46
CA GLU A 108 -8.67 -3.72 5.89
C GLU A 108 -9.82 -2.94 6.50
N THR A 109 -11.04 -3.11 5.98
CA THR A 109 -12.24 -2.50 6.54
C THR A 109 -12.46 -2.97 7.97
N GLU A 110 -12.30 -4.27 8.25
CA GLU A 110 -12.39 -4.82 9.59
C GLU A 110 -11.29 -4.27 10.53
N VAL A 111 -10.04 -4.21 10.05
CA VAL A 111 -8.92 -3.66 10.83
C VAL A 111 -9.12 -2.18 11.13
N ILE A 112 -9.61 -1.40 10.17
CA ILE A 112 -9.94 0.02 10.37
C ILE A 112 -11.06 0.15 11.41
N ALA A 113 -12.12 -0.65 11.31
CA ALA A 113 -13.22 -0.62 12.28
C ALA A 113 -12.74 -0.88 13.72
N VAL A 114 -11.82 -1.84 13.91
CA VAL A 114 -11.19 -2.10 15.22
C VAL A 114 -10.34 -0.91 15.67
N MET A 115 -9.52 -0.36 14.77
CA MET A 115 -8.66 0.80 15.06
C MET A 115 -9.46 2.04 15.48
N THR A 116 -10.69 2.18 14.98
CA THR A 116 -11.55 3.35 15.23
C THR A 116 -12.68 3.09 16.22
N LEU A 117 -12.78 1.90 16.82
CA LEU A 117 -13.95 1.42 17.58
C LEU A 117 -14.42 2.39 18.68
N ASN A 118 -13.47 3.05 19.36
CA ASN A 118 -13.74 3.93 20.51
C ASN A 118 -13.56 5.42 20.19
N LEU A 119 -13.64 5.79 18.90
CA LEU A 119 -13.48 7.18 18.44
C LEU A 119 -14.79 7.72 17.89
N SER A 120 -15.14 8.94 18.30
CA SER A 120 -16.23 9.68 17.71
C SER A 120 -15.90 10.15 16.28
N GLU A 121 -16.93 10.43 15.50
CA GLU A 121 -16.76 11.00 14.15
C GLU A 121 -15.96 12.32 14.17
N LYS A 122 -16.11 13.12 15.23
CA LYS A 122 -15.37 14.36 15.43
C LYS A 122 -13.87 14.10 15.62
N GLU A 123 -13.51 13.11 16.43
CA GLU A 123 -12.11 12.73 16.64
C GLU A 123 -11.48 12.15 15.39
N LEU A 124 -12.22 11.33 14.63
CA LEU A 124 -11.76 10.79 13.34
C LEU A 124 -11.50 11.90 12.31
N LYS A 125 -12.40 12.89 12.20
CA LYS A 125 -12.21 14.05 11.33
C LYS A 125 -11.01 14.89 11.76
N ALA A 126 -10.84 15.11 13.07
CA ALA A 126 -9.70 15.84 13.60
C ALA A 126 -8.38 15.11 13.30
N PHE A 127 -8.32 13.80 13.52
CA PHE A 127 -7.16 12.98 13.18
C PHE A 127 -6.80 13.06 11.69
N ALA A 128 -7.80 12.88 10.81
CA ALA A 128 -7.59 12.94 9.36
C ALA A 128 -7.06 14.31 8.92
N HIS A 129 -7.61 15.40 9.46
CA HIS A 129 -7.16 16.75 9.18
C HIS A 129 -5.70 16.98 9.65
N ILE A 130 -5.40 16.66 10.91
CA ILE A 130 -4.05 16.82 11.48
C ILE A 130 -3.02 15.99 10.69
N ALA A 131 -3.35 14.74 10.37
CA ALA A 131 -2.49 13.88 9.59
C ALA A 131 -2.25 14.42 8.17
N SER A 132 -3.29 14.99 7.51
CA SER A 132 -3.14 15.62 6.19
C SER A 132 -2.14 16.77 6.24
N VAL A 133 -2.29 17.68 7.22
CA VAL A 133 -1.37 18.82 7.40
C VAL A 133 0.07 18.33 7.64
N MET A 134 0.27 17.30 8.47
CA MET A 134 1.60 16.72 8.69
C MET A 134 2.18 16.11 7.41
N ILE A 135 1.37 15.42 6.60
CA ILE A 135 1.79 14.83 5.33
C ILE A 135 2.18 15.93 4.34
N GLU A 136 1.35 16.98 4.21
CA GLU A 136 1.60 18.12 3.33
C GLU A 136 2.94 18.79 3.68
N ASN A 137 3.17 19.11 4.95
CA ASN A 137 4.44 19.66 5.44
C ASN A 137 5.64 18.78 5.05
N LEU A 138 5.53 17.47 5.20
CA LEU A 138 6.61 16.54 4.83
C LEU A 138 6.83 16.49 3.32
N THR A 139 5.78 16.57 2.51
CA THR A 139 5.90 16.54 1.04
C THR A 139 6.40 17.85 0.43
N GLU A 140 6.03 18.99 0.99
CA GLU A 140 6.49 20.31 0.52
C GLU A 140 7.95 20.58 0.89
N HIS A 141 8.42 20.02 2.02
CA HIS A 141 9.82 20.09 2.42
C HIS A 141 10.68 18.92 1.88
N SER A 142 10.14 18.07 1.00
CA SER A 142 10.89 16.99 0.33
C SER A 142 11.73 17.45 -0.88
N THR A 143 11.76 18.75 -1.19
CA THR A 143 12.70 19.34 -2.16
C THR A 143 13.79 20.12 -1.46
N SER A 144 14.87 19.42 -1.10
CA SER A 144 16.25 19.89 -0.97
C SER A 144 17.11 18.71 -0.51
N ASP A 145 17.54 17.89 -1.47
CA ASP A 145 18.86 17.22 -1.58
C ASP A 145 18.82 16.10 -2.64
#